data_AF-A0A6M1PFD5-F1
#
_entry.id   AF-A0A6M1PFD5-F1
#
_cell.length_a   1.000
_cell.length_b   1.000
_cell.length_c   1.000
_cell.angle_alpha   90.00
_cell.angle_beta   90.00
_cell.angle_gamma   90.00
#
_symmetry.space_group_name_H-M   'P 1'
#
loop_
_entity.id
_entity.type
_entity.pdbx_description
1 polymer ?
#
loop_
_entity_poly.entity_id
_entity_poly.type
_entity_poly.pdbx_seq_one_letter_code
_entity_poly.pdbx_strand_id
1 'polypeptide(L)' 'MPFGTRVDIEGVGIRTCTDRGGRIKGRKIDVYMASKTDALAFGRRKLRVTILSDKGADD' A
#
# COMPACT_ATOMS: atom_id res chain seq x y z
N MET A 1 -6.19 -1.19 -7.14
CA MET A 1 -5.42 0.07 -7.13
C MET A 1 -4.55 0.07 -8.37
N PRO A 2 -4.59 1.12 -9.22
CA PRO A 2 -3.73 1.22 -10.40
C PRO A 2 -2.25 1.37 -10.03
N PHE A 3 -1.35 0.93 -10.91
CA PHE A 3 0.08 1.18 -10.75
C PHE A 3 0.35 2.69 -10.73
N GLY A 4 1.36 3.12 -9.97
CA GLY A 4 1.68 4.54 -9.82
C GLY A 4 0.75 5.31 -8.89
N THR A 5 -0.32 4.69 -8.37
CA THR A 5 -1.15 5.30 -7.33
C THR A 5 -0.29 5.62 -6.11
N ARG A 6 -0.33 6.87 -5.65
CA ARG A 6 0.32 7.28 -4.39
C ARG A 6 -0.71 7.29 -3.28
N VAL A 7 -0.34 6.70 -2.15
CA VAL A 7 -1.17 6.67 -0.95
C VAL A 7 -0.38 7.17 0.25
N ASP A 8 -1.07 7.81 1.18
CA ASP A 8 -0.57 8.04 2.53
C ASP A 8 -1.18 7.03 3.49
N ILE A 9 -0.33 6.29 4.20
CA ILE A 9 -0.75 5.27 5.16
C ILE A 9 -0.43 5.82 6.55
N GLU A 10 -1.46 5.96 7.38
CA GLU A 10 -1.33 6.53 8.72
C GLU A 10 -0.22 5.82 9.54
N GLY A 11 0.79 6.58 9.99
CA GLY A 11 1.92 6.08 10.78
C GLY A 11 2.98 5.31 9.99
N VAL A 12 2.84 5.18 8.67
CA VAL A 12 3.83 4.54 7.76
C VAL A 12 4.37 5.55 6.75
N GLY A 13 3.53 6.51 6.34
CA GLY A 13 3.83 7.57 5.39
C GLY A 13 3.48 7.22 3.95
N ILE A 14 3.98 8.04 3.03
CA ILE A 14 3.63 7.99 1.61
C ILE A 14 4.26 6.77 0.94
N ARG A 15 3.47 6.02 0.17
CA ARG A 15 3.89 4.86 -0.62
C ARG A 15 3.31 4.93 -2.03
N THR A 16 3.97 4.27 -2.97
CA THR A 16 3.53 4.15 -4.36
C THR A 16 3.19 2.70 -4.65
N CYS A 17 2.07 2.44 -5.32
CA CYS A 17 1.69 1.12 -5.78
C CYS A 17 2.59 0.70 -6.95
N THR A 18 3.53 -0.22 -6.70
CA THR A 18 4.47 -0.76 -7.69
C THR A 18 4.21 -2.23 -8.03
N ASP A 19 3.39 -2.93 -7.24
CA ASP A 19 3.04 -4.34 -7.46
C ASP A 19 1.53 -4.60 -7.32
N ARG A 20 1.02 -5.56 -8.10
CA ARG A 20 -0.36 -6.04 -8.08
C ARG A 20 -0.38 -7.57 -8.25
N GLY A 21 -0.74 -8.28 -7.20
CA GLY A 21 -1.16 -9.68 -7.34
C GLY A 21 -2.54 -9.76 -8.00
N GLY A 22 -2.69 -10.54 -9.08
CA GLY A 22 -3.96 -10.71 -9.83
C GLY A 22 -5.16 -11.24 -9.01
N ARG A 23 -4.95 -11.59 -7.73
CA ARG A 23 -5.98 -12.07 -6.79
C ARG A 23 -6.41 -11.02 -5.76
N ILE A 24 -5.90 -9.79 -5.80
CA ILE A 24 -6.26 -8.76 -4.82
C ILE A 24 -7.61 -8.12 -5.20
N LYS A 25 -8.70 -8.73 -4.72
CA LYS A 25 -10.03 -8.11 -4.61
C LYS A 25 -10.21 -7.57 -3.18
N GLY A 26 -10.44 -6.26 -3.02
CA GLY A 26 -10.79 -5.64 -1.72
C GLY A 26 -9.84 -4.56 -1.20
N ARG A 27 -10.00 -4.19 0.07
CA ARG A 27 -9.27 -3.09 0.78
C ARG A 27 -8.04 -3.60 1.56
N LYS A 28 -7.21 -4.44 0.96
CA LYS A 28 -5.97 -4.96 1.59
C LYS A 28 -4.75 -4.41 0.86
N ILE A 29 -3.79 -3.89 1.61
CA ILE A 29 -2.51 -3.38 1.12
C ILE A 29 -1.42 -4.14 1.86
N ASP A 30 -0.41 -4.61 1.13
CA ASP A 30 0.81 -5.16 1.71
C ASP A 30 1.89 -4.07 1.67
N VAL A 31 2.57 -3.85 2.78
CA VAL A 31 3.58 -2.79 2.93
C VAL A 31 4.94 -3.46 3.03
N TYR A 32 5.79 -3.22 2.02
CA TYR A 32 7.16 -3.72 2.04
C TYR A 32 7.94 -3.12 3.23
N MET A 33 8.62 -4.00 3.96
CA MET A 33 9.55 -3.64 5.03
C MET A 33 10.87 -4.37 4.80
N ALA A 34 12.00 -3.68 5.05
CA ALA A 34 13.32 -4.21 4.73
C ALA A 34 13.75 -5.37 5.66
N SER A 35 13.25 -5.40 6.89
CA SER A 35 13.58 -6.43 7.88
C SER A 35 12.36 -7.27 8.23
N LYS A 36 12.57 -8.58 8.35
CA LYS A 36 11.56 -9.51 8.86
C LYS A 36 11.13 -9.15 10.29
N THR A 37 12.06 -8.69 11.12
CA THR A 37 11.77 -8.29 12.51
C THR A 37 10.82 -7.09 12.53
N ASP A 38 11.06 -6.09 11.66
CA ASP A 38 10.20 -4.91 11.54
C ASP A 38 8.81 -5.28 11.02
N ALA A 39 8.74 -6.19 10.04
CA ALA A 39 7.48 -6.70 9.52
C ALA A 39 6.66 -7.43 10.60
N LEU A 40 7.33 -8.24 11.44
CA LEU A 40 6.69 -8.94 12.55
C LEU A 40 6.21 -7.96 13.63
N ALA A 41 7.02 -6.97 13.99
CA ALA A 41 6.67 -5.95 14.96
C ALA A 41 5.51 -5.06 14.47
N PHE A 42 5.45 -4.78 13.16
CA PHE A 42 4.34 -4.06 12.56
C PHE A 42 3.05 -4.87 12.58
N GLY A 43 3.10 -6.13 12.16
CA GLY A 43 1.96 -7.04 12.16
C GLY A 43 0.78 -6.58 11.30
N ARG A 44 -0.35 -7.29 11.40
CA ARG A 44 -1.58 -6.95 10.65
C ARG A 44 -2.39 -5.92 11.42
N ARG A 45 -2.72 -4.81 10.77
CA ARG A 45 -3.47 -3.71 11.37
C ARG A 45 -4.43 -3.06 10.39
N LYS A 46 -5.51 -2.48 10.92
CA LYS A 46 -6.43 -1.64 10.15
C LYS A 46 -5.97 -0.20 10.31
N LEU A 47 -5.48 0.40 9.23
CA LEU A 47 -5.03 1.78 9.18
C LEU A 47 -5.87 2.59 8.20
N ARG A 48 -5.96 3.90 8.43
CA ARG A 48 -6.49 4.80 7.41
C ARG A 48 -5.48 4.95 6.29
N VAL A 49 -6.00 4.91 5.06
CA VAL A 49 -5.23 5.06 3.84
C VAL A 49 -5.91 6.13 3.01
N THR A 50 -5.16 7.17 2.67
CA THR A 50 -5.62 8.28 1.83
C THR A 50 -4.97 8.15 0.46
N ILE A 51 -5.76 8.16 -0.60
CA ILE A 51 -5.23 8.18 -1.97
C ILE A 51 -4.84 9.62 -2.30
N LEU A 52 -3.57 9.84 -2.63
CA LEU A 52 -3.01 11.16 -2.94
C LEU A 52 -3.06 11.47 -4.44
N SER A 53 -2.82 10.46 -5.28
CA SER A 53 -2.92 10.60 -6.74
C SER A 53 -3.22 9.25 -7.36
N ASP A 54 -4.27 9.18 -8.17
CA ASP A 54 -4.55 8.06 -9.07
C ASP A 54 -3.97 8.41 -10.43
N LYS A 55 -2.73 7.98 -10.69
CA LYS A 55 -2.07 8.17 -11.99
C LYS A 55 -2.28 6.99 -12.94
N GLY A 56 -3.19 6.06 -12.62
CA GLY A 56 -3.45 4.90 -13.46
C GLY A 56 -4.87 4.86 -14.02
N ALA A 57 -5.49 6.02 -14.20
CA ALA A 57 -6.72 6.20 -14.96
C ALA A 57 -6.47 6.64 -16.42
N ASP A 58 -5.21 6.88 -16.82
CA ASP A 58 -4.82 7.43 -18.14
C ASP A 58 -3.95 6.46 -18.97
N ASP A 59 -4.12 5.13 -18.83
CA ASP A 59 -3.54 4.12 -19.74
C ASP A 59 -4.59 3.10 -20.19
#